data_AF-A0A453DAW8-F1
#
_entry.id   AF-A0A453DAW8-F1
#
_cell.length_a   1.000
_cell.length_b   1.000
_cell.length_c   1.000
_cell.angle_alpha   90.00
_cell.angle_beta   90.00
_cell.angle_gamma   90.00
#
_symmetry.space_group_name_H-M   'P 1'
#
loop_
_entity.id
_entity.type
_entity.pdbx_description
1 polymer ?
#
loop_
_entity_poly.entity_id
_entity_poly.type
_entity_poly.pdbx_seq_one_letter_code
_entity_poly.pdbx_strand_id
1 'polypeptide(L)'
;MRGRSVQINSGDVAQVWEDSLNGMPPMRVQYPQLFSICNMPKITVDKLGGVEAGDMFRRRLNPPLDNMWNEMCTTVLNTISSTEPDQVGWAPGPKRRFTTKSMYKLLESNLAGCDYRWIWKAKIPLKIRIFMWQLFQDAVLTRDVMKRRKWPGNANCSFCAARETAQHLFFLCPVARVIWRSVGVVLGTDLCPNNLWQYYTWCYIYLPDGAKFYTFGLAAICWAV
;
A
#
# COMPACT_ATOMS: atom_id res chain seq x y z
N MET A 1 3.78 6.27 -17.63
CA MET A 1 4.18 5.27 -16.60
C MET A 1 4.41 5.99 -15.29
N ARG A 2 3.95 5.48 -14.14
CA ARG A 2 4.23 6.12 -12.83
C ARG A 2 5.74 6.21 -12.58
N GLY A 3 6.22 7.39 -12.19
CA GLY A 3 7.65 7.63 -11.92
C GLY A 3 8.50 8.00 -13.14
N ARG A 4 7.90 8.14 -14.33
CA ARG A 4 8.59 8.69 -15.51
C ARG A 4 8.86 10.19 -15.33
N SER A 5 10.04 10.63 -15.73
CA SER A 5 10.39 12.05 -15.89
C SER A 5 10.86 12.26 -17.32
N VAL A 6 10.42 13.33 -17.97
CA VAL A 6 10.83 13.66 -19.34
C VAL A 6 11.53 15.00 -19.30
N GLN A 7 12.73 15.05 -19.89
CA GLN A 7 13.37 16.32 -20.23
C GLN A 7 13.01 16.64 -21.66
N ILE A 8 12.35 17.78 -21.83
CA ILE A 8 11.73 18.18 -23.09
C ILE A 8 12.79 18.84 -23.95
N ASN A 9 12.93 18.31 -25.16
CA ASN A 9 13.66 18.95 -26.24
C ASN A 9 12.64 19.26 -27.34
N SER A 10 12.38 18.32 -28.27
CA SER A 10 11.40 18.48 -29.35
C SER A 10 9.95 18.29 -28.93
N GLY A 11 9.67 17.63 -27.80
CA GLY A 11 8.31 17.41 -27.29
C GLY A 11 7.57 16.25 -27.96
N ASP A 12 8.27 15.38 -28.68
CA ASP A 12 7.72 14.24 -29.43
C ASP A 12 7.17 13.13 -28.52
N VAL A 13 7.71 13.01 -27.31
CA VAL A 13 7.52 11.87 -26.42
C VAL A 13 6.93 12.28 -25.05
N ALA A 14 7.10 13.54 -24.66
CA ALA A 14 6.49 14.14 -23.46
C ALA A 14 4.97 14.27 -23.59
N GLN A 15 4.20 13.65 -22.69
CA GLN A 15 2.75 13.81 -22.65
C GLN A 15 2.35 15.02 -21.79
N VAL A 16 1.58 15.94 -22.37
CA VAL A 16 1.24 17.23 -21.75
C VAL A 16 0.59 17.04 -20.37
N TRP A 17 -0.37 16.11 -20.26
CA TRP A 17 -1.18 15.95 -19.05
C TRP A 17 -0.56 15.05 -17.97
N GLU A 18 0.22 14.05 -18.38
CA GLU A 18 0.66 12.96 -17.51
C GLU A 18 2.09 13.09 -17.02
N ASP A 19 2.99 13.61 -17.86
CA ASP A 19 4.41 13.72 -17.55
C ASP A 19 4.72 15.04 -16.81
N SER A 20 5.77 15.02 -16.00
CA SER A 20 6.35 16.25 -15.43
C SER A 20 7.23 16.92 -16.49
N LEU A 21 6.92 18.18 -16.79
CA LEU A 21 7.55 18.96 -17.85
C LEU A 21 8.61 19.87 -17.23
N ASN A 22 9.90 19.59 -17.44
CA ASN A 22 11.04 20.37 -16.90
C ASN A 22 10.95 20.67 -15.39
N GLY A 23 10.44 19.72 -14.59
CA GLY A 23 10.31 19.85 -13.13
C GLY A 23 8.98 20.44 -12.67
N MET A 24 8.14 20.92 -13.59
CA MET A 24 6.77 21.31 -13.27
C MET A 24 5.91 20.07 -12.98
N PRO A 25 4.96 20.14 -12.03
CA PRO A 25 4.01 19.06 -11.82
C PRO A 25 3.17 18.83 -13.08
N PRO A 26 2.65 17.61 -13.32
CA PRO A 26 1.87 17.30 -14.52
C PRO A 26 0.68 18.26 -14.69
N MET A 27 0.37 18.66 -15.93
CA MET A 27 -0.64 19.68 -16.20
C MET A 27 -2.04 19.29 -15.70
N ARG A 28 -2.35 18.00 -15.59
CA ARG A 28 -3.62 17.55 -14.98
C ARG A 28 -3.79 17.95 -13.51
N VAL A 29 -2.68 18.14 -12.79
CA VAL A 29 -2.68 18.52 -11.37
C VAL A 29 -2.82 20.04 -11.25
N GLN A 30 -2.18 20.80 -12.14
CA GLN A 30 -2.25 22.25 -12.17
C GLN A 30 -3.60 22.76 -12.73
N TYR A 31 -4.11 22.11 -13.78
CA TYR A 31 -5.33 22.47 -14.49
C TYR A 31 -6.36 21.31 -14.49
N PRO A 32 -6.85 20.87 -13.32
CA PRO A 32 -7.75 19.72 -13.22
C PRO A 32 -9.08 19.96 -13.93
N GLN A 33 -9.54 21.21 -13.99
CA GLN A 33 -10.78 21.58 -14.68
C GLN A 33 -10.68 21.37 -16.19
N LEU A 34 -9.58 21.77 -16.82
CA LEU A 34 -9.33 21.53 -18.25
C LEU A 34 -9.17 20.03 -18.53
N PHE A 35 -8.41 19.31 -17.68
CA PHE A 35 -8.22 17.88 -17.84
C PHE A 35 -9.54 17.09 -17.76
N SER A 36 -10.48 17.49 -16.89
CA SER A 36 -11.77 16.82 -16.72
C SER A 36 -12.64 16.79 -17.99
N ILE A 37 -12.44 17.74 -18.91
CA ILE A 37 -13.20 17.90 -20.15
C ILE A 37 -12.38 17.60 -21.41
N CYS A 38 -11.16 17.11 -21.24
CA CYS A 38 -10.20 16.83 -22.31
C CYS A 38 -10.61 15.60 -23.13
N ASN A 39 -10.52 15.72 -24.46
CA ASN A 39 -10.70 14.62 -25.41
C ASN A 39 -9.40 13.86 -25.69
N MET A 40 -8.25 14.53 -25.57
CA MET A 40 -6.94 14.00 -25.92
C MET A 40 -6.01 13.93 -24.70
N PRO A 41 -6.27 13.05 -23.72
CA PRO A 41 -5.47 12.99 -22.48
C PRO A 41 -4.01 12.54 -22.70
N LYS A 42 -3.68 11.99 -23.88
CA LYS A 42 -2.35 11.48 -24.23
C LYS A 42 -1.62 12.32 -25.28
N ILE A 43 -2.08 13.55 -25.54
CA ILE A 43 -1.43 14.45 -26.49
C ILE A 43 0.03 14.73 -26.09
N THR A 44 0.92 14.79 -27.07
CA THR A 44 2.33 15.13 -26.90
C THR A 44 2.55 16.64 -27.01
N VAL A 45 3.64 17.14 -26.44
CA VAL A 45 3.96 18.57 -26.42
C VAL A 45 4.13 19.14 -27.83
N ASP A 46 4.79 18.41 -28.73
CA ASP A 46 4.97 18.78 -30.15
C ASP A 46 3.63 19.01 -30.87
N LYS A 47 2.68 18.09 -30.68
CA LYS A 47 1.37 18.15 -31.35
C LYS A 47 0.45 19.20 -30.75
N LEU A 48 0.76 19.76 -29.58
CA LEU A 48 -0.08 20.73 -28.91
C LEU A 48 -0.20 22.04 -29.72
N GLY A 49 0.87 22.45 -30.39
CA GLY A 49 0.90 23.72 -31.14
C GLY A 49 -0.05 23.77 -32.34
N GLY A 50 -0.48 22.61 -32.85
CA GLY A 50 -1.41 22.51 -33.98
C GLY A 50 -2.87 22.20 -33.60
N VAL A 51 -3.20 22.16 -32.30
CA VAL A 51 -4.53 21.76 -31.83
C VAL A 51 -5.30 22.97 -31.31
N GLU A 52 -6.47 23.20 -31.90
CA GLU A 52 -7.40 24.21 -31.42
C GLU A 52 -8.15 23.76 -30.17
N ALA A 53 -8.57 24.72 -29.33
CA ALA A 53 -9.36 24.43 -28.12
C ALA A 53 -10.66 23.66 -28.44
N GLY A 54 -11.25 23.88 -29.63
CA GLY A 54 -12.46 23.20 -30.09
C GLY A 54 -12.30 21.69 -30.24
N ASP A 55 -11.13 21.24 -30.69
CA ASP A 55 -10.83 19.81 -30.86
C ASP A 55 -10.34 19.18 -29.54
N MET A 56 -9.67 19.99 -28.71
CA MET A 56 -9.07 19.53 -27.47
C MET A 56 -10.10 19.15 -26.39
N PHE A 57 -11.26 19.81 -26.36
CA PHE A 57 -12.24 19.70 -25.29
C PHE A 57 -13.62 19.25 -25.78
N ARG A 58 -14.34 18.49 -24.94
CA ARG A 58 -15.71 17.99 -25.24
C ARG A 58 -16.76 19.09 -25.39
N ARG A 59 -16.45 20.28 -24.90
CA ARG A 59 -17.36 21.43 -24.85
C ARG A 59 -16.58 22.70 -25.12
N ARG A 60 -17.27 23.72 -25.60
CA ARG A 60 -16.69 25.06 -25.73
C ARG A 60 -16.26 25.58 -24.36
N LEU A 61 -15.08 26.18 -24.31
CA LEU A 61 -14.56 26.80 -23.11
C LEU A 61 -15.32 28.09 -22.83
N ASN A 62 -15.53 28.39 -21.55
CA ASN A 62 -15.95 29.72 -21.13
C ASN A 62 -14.71 30.64 -21.07
N PRO A 63 -14.87 31.98 -21.06
CA PRO A 63 -13.73 32.89 -21.11
C PRO A 63 -12.66 32.64 -20.02
N PRO A 64 -13.00 32.30 -18.76
CA PRO A 64 -12.00 31.95 -17.76
C PRO A 64 -11.18 30.69 -18.10
N LEU A 65 -11.83 29.61 -18.56
CA LEU A 65 -11.13 28.38 -18.94
C LEU A 65 -10.31 28.57 -20.23
N ASP A 66 -10.77 29.43 -21.13
CA ASP A 66 -10.04 29.78 -22.35
C ASP A 66 -8.73 30.51 -22.02
N ASN A 67 -8.77 31.44 -21.07
CA ASN A 67 -7.56 32.10 -20.55
C ASN A 67 -6.58 31.08 -19.93
N MET A 68 -7.10 30.14 -19.12
CA MET A 68 -6.27 29.08 -18.53
C MET A 68 -5.65 28.16 -19.60
N TRP A 69 -6.39 27.86 -20.67
CA TRP A 69 -5.88 27.06 -21.79
C TRP A 69 -4.75 27.78 -22.52
N ASN A 70 -4.91 29.07 -22.81
CA ASN A 70 -3.89 29.88 -23.49
C ASN A 70 -2.63 30.04 -22.63
N GLU A 71 -2.79 30.25 -21.32
CA GLU A 71 -1.66 30.28 -20.37
C GLU A 71 -0.93 28.93 -20.29
N MET A 72 -1.69 27.82 -20.29
CA MET A 72 -1.11 26.49 -20.28
C MET A 72 -0.33 26.21 -21.57
N CYS A 73 -0.92 26.52 -22.74
CA CYS A 73 -0.26 26.31 -24.03
C CYS A 73 1.01 27.13 -24.17
N THR A 74 0.97 28.40 -23.79
CA THR A 74 2.17 29.26 -23.82
C THR A 74 3.26 28.72 -22.91
N THR A 75 2.91 28.33 -21.67
CA THR A 75 3.87 27.73 -20.73
C THR A 75 4.48 26.44 -21.27
N VAL A 76 3.65 25.53 -21.80
CA VAL A 76 4.09 24.23 -22.31
C VAL A 76 4.93 24.38 -23.58
N LEU A 77 4.52 25.20 -24.55
CA LEU A 77 5.26 25.40 -25.79
C LEU A 77 6.60 26.12 -25.55
N ASN A 78 6.67 27.02 -24.56
CA ASN A 78 7.92 27.66 -24.14
C ASN A 78 8.92 26.67 -23.48
N THR A 79 8.50 25.45 -23.13
CA THR A 79 9.43 24.43 -22.60
C THR A 79 10.23 23.71 -23.68
N ILE A 80 9.79 23.76 -24.94
CA ILE A 80 10.51 23.20 -26.09
C ILE A 80 11.81 24.00 -26.25
N SER A 81 12.94 23.32 -26.10
CA SER A 81 14.26 23.98 -26.04
C SER A 81 15.16 23.66 -27.24
N SER A 82 14.87 22.59 -28.01
CA SER A 82 15.72 22.11 -29.10
C SER A 82 14.97 21.17 -30.05
N THR A 83 15.52 20.90 -31.25
CA THR A 83 15.03 19.89 -32.19
C THR A 83 15.49 18.46 -31.88
N GLU A 84 16.36 18.28 -30.88
CA GLU A 84 16.80 16.97 -30.41
C GLU A 84 15.63 16.14 -29.86
N PRO A 85 15.70 14.79 -29.87
CA PRO A 85 14.65 13.96 -29.29
C PRO A 85 14.56 14.16 -27.77
N ASP A 86 13.36 14.00 -27.23
CA ASP A 86 13.15 14.06 -25.78
C ASP A 86 13.94 12.97 -25.04
N GLN A 87 14.45 13.30 -23.85
CA GLN A 87 15.15 12.34 -23.00
C GLN A 87 14.24 11.84 -21.88
N VAL A 88 13.93 10.54 -21.93
CA VAL A 88 13.13 9.87 -20.89
C VAL A 88 14.03 9.36 -19.78
N GLY A 89 13.73 9.78 -18.56
CA GLY A 89 14.39 9.34 -17.34
C GLY A 89 13.42 8.81 -16.28
N TRP A 90 13.99 8.42 -15.16
CA TRP A 90 13.30 7.90 -14.00
C TRP A 90 13.35 8.90 -12.84
N ALA A 91 12.20 9.47 -12.46
CA ALA A 91 12.13 10.50 -11.42
C ALA A 91 12.48 9.96 -10.01
N PRO A 92 12.05 8.74 -9.61
CA PRO A 92 12.35 8.21 -8.28
C PRO A 92 13.83 7.81 -8.11
N GLY A 93 14.60 8.69 -7.47
CA GLY A 93 15.98 8.44 -7.07
C GLY A 93 16.98 9.38 -7.76
N PRO A 94 18.24 9.42 -7.29
CA PRO A 94 19.18 10.49 -7.66
C PRO A 94 19.80 10.36 -9.05
N LYS A 95 19.77 9.17 -9.67
CA LYS A 95 20.55 8.87 -10.88
C LYS A 95 19.77 8.96 -12.19
N ARG A 96 18.51 9.42 -12.18
CA ARG A 96 17.57 9.42 -13.33
C ARG A 96 17.43 8.08 -14.08
N ARG A 97 17.94 6.98 -13.50
CA ARG A 97 17.94 5.63 -14.06
C ARG A 97 16.91 4.77 -13.36
N PHE A 98 16.19 3.98 -14.15
CA PHE A 98 15.25 3.03 -13.62
C PHE A 98 15.97 1.96 -12.80
N THR A 99 15.47 1.69 -11.59
CA THR A 99 15.87 0.51 -10.82
C THR A 99 14.62 -0.14 -10.27
N THR A 100 14.61 -1.47 -10.19
CA THR A 100 13.51 -2.21 -9.59
C THR A 100 13.27 -1.75 -8.15
N LYS A 101 14.35 -1.52 -7.37
CA LYS A 101 14.28 -1.01 -6.00
C LYS A 101 13.53 0.32 -5.86
N SER A 102 13.81 1.30 -6.72
CA SER A 102 13.14 2.61 -6.66
C SER A 102 11.69 2.54 -7.12
N MET A 103 11.36 1.64 -8.06
CA MET A 103 9.98 1.35 -8.45
C MET A 103 9.19 0.73 -7.30
N TYR A 104 9.70 -0.33 -6.66
CA TYR A 104 9.03 -0.93 -5.50
C TYR A 104 8.81 0.10 -4.39
N LYS A 105 9.82 0.91 -4.07
CA LYS A 105 9.68 1.98 -3.06
C LYS A 105 8.58 2.99 -3.41
N LEU A 106 8.41 3.34 -4.70
CA LEU A 106 7.33 4.23 -5.15
C LEU A 106 5.96 3.55 -5.06
N LEU A 107 5.87 2.27 -5.40
CA LEU A 107 4.61 1.52 -5.32
C LEU A 107 4.19 1.27 -3.86
N GLU A 108 5.16 1.02 -2.99
CA GLU A 108 4.95 0.73 -1.57
C GLU A 108 4.77 2.01 -0.72
N SER A 109 5.07 3.20 -1.24
CA SER A 109 5.03 4.44 -0.45
C SER A 109 3.65 4.76 0.13
N ASN A 110 2.59 4.26 -0.50
CA ASN A 110 1.20 4.46 -0.08
C ASN A 110 0.60 3.22 0.60
N LEU A 111 1.38 2.15 0.78
CA LEU A 111 0.94 0.98 1.54
C LEU A 111 1.07 1.29 3.03
N ALA A 112 0.01 1.83 3.63
CA ALA A 112 -0.11 1.93 5.07
C ALA A 112 -0.28 0.53 5.66
N GLY A 113 0.67 0.09 6.49
CA GLY A 113 0.61 -1.21 7.14
C GLY A 113 1.57 -1.29 8.32
N CYS A 114 1.29 -2.22 9.23
CA CYS A 114 2.21 -2.51 10.33
C CYS A 114 3.51 -3.13 9.80
N ASP A 115 4.64 -2.77 10.40
CA ASP A 115 5.93 -3.40 10.08
C ASP A 115 6.02 -4.79 10.74
N TYR A 116 6.04 -5.85 9.92
CA TYR A 116 6.16 -7.24 10.36
C TYR A 116 7.57 -7.81 10.23
N ARG A 117 8.60 -6.98 10.00
CA ARG A 117 10.00 -7.44 9.89
C ARG A 117 10.47 -8.24 11.11
N TRP A 118 9.91 -7.96 12.29
CA TRP A 118 10.23 -8.68 13.52
C TRP A 118 9.81 -10.17 13.46
N ILE A 119 8.70 -10.50 12.78
CA ILE A 119 8.27 -11.91 12.54
C ILE A 119 9.33 -12.64 11.71
N TRP A 120 9.82 -11.99 10.65
CA TRP A 120 10.81 -12.57 9.75
C TRP A 120 12.20 -12.72 10.38
N LYS A 121 12.54 -11.85 11.34
CA LYS A 121 13.78 -11.94 12.13
C LYS A 121 13.73 -12.99 13.25
N ALA A 122 12.55 -13.47 13.63
CA ALA A 122 12.40 -14.43 14.71
C ALA A 122 13.10 -15.77 14.39
N LYS A 123 13.81 -16.35 15.35
CA LYS A 123 14.53 -17.63 15.21
C LYS A 123 13.57 -18.85 15.32
N ILE A 124 12.57 -18.90 14.43
CA ILE A 124 11.58 -19.98 14.33
C ILE A 124 11.53 -20.54 12.90
N PRO A 125 11.07 -21.79 12.68
CA PRO A 125 10.93 -22.38 11.36
C PRO A 125 10.10 -21.51 10.40
N LEU A 126 10.46 -21.51 9.11
CA LEU A 126 9.82 -20.67 8.09
C LEU A 126 8.29 -20.86 8.02
N LYS A 127 7.80 -22.09 8.14
CA LYS A 127 6.35 -22.40 8.16
C LYS A 127 5.61 -21.65 9.27
N ILE A 128 6.25 -21.52 10.44
CA ILE A 128 5.67 -20.82 11.60
C ILE A 128 5.75 -19.31 11.40
N ARG A 129 6.81 -18.79 10.77
CA ARG A 129 6.88 -17.36 10.39
C ARG A 129 5.76 -16.98 9.45
N ILE A 130 5.46 -17.82 8.45
CA ILE A 130 4.37 -17.59 7.50
C ILE A 130 3.03 -17.59 8.23
N PHE A 131 2.79 -18.58 9.10
CA PHE A 131 1.59 -18.64 9.92
C PHE A 131 1.43 -17.41 10.82
N MET A 132 2.48 -17.00 11.52
CA MET A 132 2.47 -15.80 12.35
C MET A 132 2.13 -14.56 11.50
N TRP A 133 2.77 -14.39 10.34
CA TRP A 133 2.45 -13.28 9.44
C TRP A 133 0.97 -13.29 9.00
N GLN A 134 0.41 -14.47 8.69
CA GLN A 134 -1.02 -14.60 8.39
C GLN A 134 -1.90 -14.29 9.60
N LEU A 135 -1.49 -14.68 10.81
CA LEU A 135 -2.22 -14.46 12.05
C LEU A 135 -2.36 -12.97 12.37
N PHE A 136 -1.28 -12.20 12.24
CA PHE A 136 -1.32 -10.75 12.46
C PHE A 136 -2.09 -9.99 11.37
N GLN A 137 -2.30 -10.61 10.21
CA GLN A 137 -3.07 -10.06 9.09
C GLN A 137 -4.54 -10.53 9.08
N ASP A 138 -4.98 -11.26 10.12
CA ASP A 138 -6.31 -11.92 10.19
C ASP A 138 -6.62 -12.77 8.93
N ALA A 139 -5.58 -13.44 8.41
CA ALA A 139 -5.61 -14.18 7.16
C ALA A 139 -5.48 -15.71 7.33
N VAL A 140 -5.36 -16.18 8.58
CA VAL A 140 -5.40 -17.62 8.92
C VAL A 140 -6.77 -18.19 8.54
N LEU A 141 -6.80 -19.44 8.07
CA LEU A 141 -8.01 -20.12 7.59
C LEU A 141 -8.95 -20.56 8.73
N THR A 142 -9.38 -19.62 9.56
CA THR A 142 -10.47 -19.84 10.53
C THR A 142 -11.80 -19.98 9.79
N ARG A 143 -12.80 -20.59 10.43
CA ARG A 143 -14.14 -20.71 9.81
C ARG A 143 -14.76 -19.35 9.48
N ASP A 144 -14.46 -18.28 10.23
CA ASP A 144 -14.85 -16.92 9.84
C ASP A 144 -14.24 -16.49 8.50
N VAL A 145 -12.92 -16.65 8.34
CA VAL A 145 -12.20 -16.31 7.10
C VAL A 145 -12.68 -17.17 5.93
N MET A 146 -12.89 -18.48 6.16
CA MET A 146 -13.45 -19.37 5.15
C MET A 146 -14.86 -18.94 4.74
N LYS A 147 -15.69 -18.50 5.68
CA LYS A 147 -17.04 -17.98 5.37
C LYS A 147 -16.98 -16.72 4.53
N ARG A 148 -16.05 -15.78 4.83
CA ARG A 148 -15.79 -14.60 3.98
C ARG A 148 -15.38 -14.98 2.55
N ARG A 149 -14.71 -16.13 2.38
CA ARG A 149 -14.34 -16.71 1.07
C ARG A 149 -15.43 -17.59 0.44
N LYS A 150 -16.69 -17.45 0.88
CA LYS A 150 -17.87 -18.16 0.34
C LYS A 150 -17.88 -19.67 0.57
N TRP A 151 -17.22 -20.17 1.63
CA TRP A 151 -17.36 -21.56 2.04
C TRP A 151 -18.78 -21.86 2.59
N PRO A 152 -19.42 -22.99 2.22
CA PRO A 152 -20.81 -23.28 2.59
C PRO A 152 -21.03 -23.61 4.07
N GLY A 153 -20.01 -24.04 4.82
CA GLY A 153 -20.15 -24.47 6.22
C GLY A 153 -20.49 -23.35 7.21
N ASN A 154 -20.72 -23.71 8.48
CA ASN A 154 -21.00 -22.74 9.54
C ASN A 154 -19.71 -22.05 10.04
N ALA A 155 -19.84 -20.82 10.56
CA ALA A 155 -18.71 -20.05 11.06
C ALA A 155 -18.42 -20.29 12.56
N ASN A 156 -18.98 -21.34 13.15
CA ASN A 156 -18.88 -21.58 14.59
C ASN A 156 -17.59 -22.34 14.92
N CYS A 157 -17.06 -22.15 16.12
CA CYS A 157 -15.87 -22.83 16.61
C CYS A 157 -16.08 -24.34 16.67
N SER A 158 -15.00 -25.10 16.45
CA SER A 158 -15.04 -26.56 16.61
C SER A 158 -15.21 -26.99 18.07
N PHE A 159 -14.79 -26.14 19.01
CA PHE A 159 -14.74 -26.45 20.44
C PHE A 159 -15.86 -25.79 21.26
N CYS A 160 -16.61 -24.85 20.69
CA CYS A 160 -17.72 -24.18 21.36
C CYS A 160 -18.72 -23.58 20.36
N ALA A 161 -19.85 -23.04 20.83
CA ALA A 161 -20.90 -22.50 19.97
C ALA A 161 -20.63 -21.07 19.42
N ALA A 162 -19.54 -20.42 19.84
CA ALA A 162 -19.21 -19.06 19.40
C ALA A 162 -18.60 -19.03 17.99
N ARG A 163 -18.54 -17.84 17.38
CA ARG A 163 -17.95 -17.65 16.05
C ARG A 163 -16.42 -17.83 16.07
N GLU A 164 -15.88 -18.62 15.14
CA GLU A 164 -14.45 -18.94 15.05
C GLU A 164 -13.67 -17.84 14.31
N THR A 165 -13.39 -16.74 15.01
CA THR A 165 -12.41 -15.73 14.57
C THR A 165 -11.00 -16.14 15.03
N ALA A 166 -9.94 -15.53 14.48
CA ALA A 166 -8.58 -15.81 14.95
C ALA A 166 -8.41 -15.46 16.44
N GLN A 167 -8.94 -14.31 16.86
CA GLN A 167 -8.95 -13.93 18.28
C GLN A 167 -9.71 -14.95 19.13
N HIS A 168 -10.86 -15.43 18.67
CA HIS A 168 -11.61 -16.44 19.40
C HIS A 168 -10.83 -17.75 19.50
N LEU A 169 -10.41 -18.31 18.37
CA LEU A 169 -9.73 -19.60 18.29
C LEU A 169 -8.47 -19.63 19.17
N PHE A 170 -7.64 -18.59 19.11
CA PHE A 170 -6.35 -18.57 19.80
C PHE A 170 -6.38 -17.97 21.21
N PHE A 171 -7.40 -17.21 21.62
CA PHE A 171 -7.40 -16.52 22.93
C PHE A 171 -8.67 -16.67 23.75
N LEU A 172 -9.86 -16.66 23.13
CA LEU A 172 -11.13 -16.60 23.88
C LEU A 172 -11.83 -17.95 23.99
N CYS A 173 -11.54 -18.87 23.09
CA CYS A 173 -12.07 -20.22 23.09
C CYS A 173 -11.79 -20.90 24.45
N PRO A 174 -12.74 -21.61 25.06
CA PRO A 174 -12.52 -22.30 26.34
C PRO A 174 -11.26 -23.17 26.36
N VAL A 175 -10.95 -23.85 25.24
CA VAL A 175 -9.72 -24.65 25.09
C VAL A 175 -8.48 -23.76 25.15
N ALA A 176 -8.44 -22.68 24.36
CA ALA A 176 -7.34 -21.72 24.39
C ALA A 176 -7.17 -21.05 25.76
N ARG A 177 -8.29 -20.76 26.46
CA ARG A 177 -8.27 -20.21 27.82
C ARG A 177 -7.59 -21.12 28.82
N VAL A 178 -7.81 -22.44 28.73
CA VAL A 178 -7.12 -23.39 29.60
C VAL A 178 -5.61 -23.32 29.36
N ILE A 179 -5.18 -23.31 28.09
CA ILE A 179 -3.75 -23.20 27.73
C ILE A 179 -3.15 -21.91 28.30
N TRP A 180 -3.80 -20.76 28.07
CA TRP A 180 -3.30 -19.48 28.59
C TRP A 180 -3.28 -19.41 30.11
N ARG A 181 -4.25 -20.03 30.80
CA ARG A 181 -4.24 -20.15 32.27
C ARG A 181 -3.07 -21.01 32.74
N SER A 182 -2.76 -22.11 32.07
CA SER A 182 -1.59 -22.93 32.41
C SER A 182 -0.29 -22.13 32.31
N VAL A 183 -0.15 -21.32 31.26
CA VAL A 183 1.01 -20.42 31.13
C VAL A 183 0.99 -19.32 32.19
N GLY A 184 -0.17 -18.75 32.50
CA GLY A 184 -0.32 -17.73 33.55
C GLY A 184 0.07 -18.23 34.93
N VAL A 185 -0.30 -19.46 35.29
CA VAL A 185 0.12 -20.09 36.56
C VAL A 185 1.64 -20.17 36.65
N VAL A 186 2.33 -20.53 35.56
CA VAL A 186 3.80 -20.55 35.51
C VAL A 186 4.40 -19.15 35.65
N LEU A 187 3.73 -18.12 35.13
CA LEU A 187 4.14 -16.72 35.27
C LEU A 187 3.66 -16.05 36.57
N GLY A 188 2.94 -16.77 37.45
CA GLY A 188 2.43 -16.23 38.71
C GLY A 188 1.24 -15.27 38.57
N THR A 189 0.42 -15.42 37.53
CA THR A 189 -0.77 -14.58 37.30
C THR A 189 -2.01 -15.40 36.93
N ASP A 190 -3.18 -14.92 37.35
CA ASP A 190 -4.49 -15.41 36.96
C ASP A 190 -5.03 -14.74 35.68
N LEU A 191 -4.38 -13.65 35.23
CA LEU A 191 -4.77 -12.92 34.03
C LEU A 191 -4.38 -13.69 32.77
N CYS A 192 -5.23 -13.60 31.75
CA CYS A 192 -5.00 -14.20 30.43
C CYS A 192 -5.15 -13.17 29.32
N PRO A 193 -4.29 -13.19 28.28
CA PRO A 193 -4.45 -12.31 27.14
C PRO A 193 -5.73 -12.62 26.37
N ASN A 194 -6.41 -11.58 25.88
CA ASN A 194 -7.63 -11.72 25.07
C ASN A 194 -7.39 -11.60 23.56
N ASN A 195 -6.21 -11.14 23.15
CA ASN A 195 -5.81 -10.95 21.75
C ASN A 195 -4.27 -10.86 21.64
N LEU A 196 -3.79 -10.80 20.39
CA LEU A 196 -2.35 -10.73 20.05
C LEU A 196 -1.62 -9.57 20.72
N TRP A 197 -2.23 -8.39 20.79
CA TRP A 197 -1.58 -7.21 21.36
C TRP A 197 -1.51 -7.27 22.88
N GLN A 198 -2.61 -7.69 23.52
CA GLN A 198 -2.64 -7.92 24.96
C GLN A 198 -1.64 -8.98 25.41
N TYR A 199 -1.34 -9.99 24.56
CA TYR A 199 -0.28 -10.95 24.86
C TYR A 199 1.08 -10.27 25.08
N TYR A 200 1.48 -9.32 24.23
CA TYR A 200 2.76 -8.63 24.40
C TYR A 200 2.78 -7.77 25.67
N THR A 201 1.69 -7.07 25.98
CA THR A 201 1.56 -6.32 27.23
C THR A 201 1.61 -7.24 28.44
N TRP A 202 0.92 -8.38 28.37
CA TRP A 202 0.90 -9.39 29.42
C TRP A 202 2.30 -9.98 29.67
N CYS A 203 3.03 -10.34 28.61
CA CYS A 203 4.41 -10.78 28.74
C CYS A 203 5.33 -9.69 29.28
N TYR A 204 5.14 -8.42 28.89
CA TYR A 204 5.93 -7.32 29.43
C TYR A 204 5.76 -7.14 30.95
N ILE A 205 4.54 -7.35 31.46
CA ILE A 205 4.23 -7.22 32.88
C ILE A 205 4.74 -8.44 33.67
N TYR A 206 4.49 -9.65 33.18
CA TYR A 206 4.70 -10.89 33.94
C TYR A 206 5.99 -11.63 33.57
N LEU A 207 6.71 -11.19 32.54
CA LEU A 207 7.99 -11.75 32.09
C LEU A 207 8.93 -10.63 31.57
N PRO A 208 9.27 -9.62 32.37
CA PRO A 208 9.92 -8.38 31.90
C PRO A 208 11.26 -8.60 31.17
N ASP A 209 12.08 -9.57 31.61
CA ASP A 209 13.38 -9.89 30.99
C ASP A 209 13.28 -10.87 29.80
N GLY A 210 12.05 -11.22 29.40
CA GLY A 210 11.75 -12.25 28.43
C GLY A 210 11.51 -11.76 27.01
N ALA A 211 11.76 -10.49 26.68
CA ALA A 211 11.37 -9.88 25.39
C ALA A 211 11.77 -10.70 24.15
N LYS A 212 12.96 -11.32 24.20
CA LYS A 212 13.49 -12.23 23.17
C LYS A 212 12.65 -13.51 22.95
N PHE A 213 11.86 -13.90 23.94
CA PHE A 213 11.02 -15.09 23.94
C PHE A 213 9.54 -14.81 23.63
N TYR A 214 9.06 -13.57 23.69
CA TYR A 214 7.63 -13.27 23.51
C TYR A 214 7.11 -13.79 22.17
N THR A 215 7.80 -13.47 21.07
CA THR A 215 7.38 -13.94 19.74
C THR A 215 7.46 -15.46 19.61
N PHE A 216 8.46 -16.07 20.23
CA PHE A 216 8.62 -17.53 20.23
C PHE A 216 7.50 -18.21 21.02
N GLY A 217 7.18 -17.71 22.21
CA GLY A 217 6.12 -18.25 23.07
C GLY A 217 4.75 -18.15 22.42
N LEU A 218 4.43 -16.98 21.84
CA LEU A 218 3.20 -16.79 21.08
C LEU A 218 3.11 -17.77 19.91
N ALA A 219 4.19 -17.88 19.13
CA ALA A 219 4.25 -18.76 17.98
C ALA A 219 4.11 -20.23 18.38
N ALA A 220 4.75 -20.66 19.46
CA ALA A 220 4.68 -22.03 19.95
C ALA A 220 3.25 -22.40 20.40
N ILE A 221 2.60 -21.52 21.16
CA ILE A 221 1.24 -21.77 21.67
C ILE A 221 0.23 -21.72 20.53
N CYS A 222 0.23 -20.67 19.71
CA CYS A 222 -0.73 -20.53 18.62
C CYS A 222 -0.54 -21.56 17.51
N TRP A 223 0.67 -22.09 17.30
CA TRP A 223 0.91 -23.16 16.32
C TRP A 223 0.43 -24.53 16.82
N ALA A 224 0.34 -24.72 18.15
CA ALA A 224 -0.10 -25.98 18.76
C ALA A 224 -1.63 -26.10 18.86
N VAL A 225 -2.35 -24.97 18.78
CA VAL A 225 -3.82 -24.90 18.71
C VAL A 225 -4.29 -25.18 17.30
#